data_AF-A0A381WKK0-F1
#
_entry.id   AF-A0A381WKK0-F1
#
_cell.length_a   1.000
_cell.length_b   1.000
_cell.length_c   1.000
_cell.angle_alpha   90.00
_cell.angle_beta   90.00
_cell.angle_gamma   90.00
#
_symmetry.space_group_name_H-M   'P 1'
#
loop_
_entity.id
_entity.type
_entity.pdbx_description
1 polymer ?
#
loop_
_entity_poly.entity_id
_entity_poly.type
_entity_poly.pdbx_seq_one_letter_code
_entity_poly.pdbx_strand_id
1 'polypeptide(L)' 'MGPDHEWQTAVDHRTRVGSGCPMCSGVALSVTNSLAAVDELVASQWHPTNNGELTPEMVLVRSHAESVVEVFRRSRP' A
#
# COMPACT_ATOMS: atom_id res chain seq x y z
N MET A 1 -7.79 2.61 12.10
CA MET A 1 -8.40 3.15 10.86
C MET A 1 -7.87 4.56 10.70
N GLY A 2 -7.35 4.91 9.53
CA GLY A 2 -6.82 6.24 9.24
C GLY A 2 -7.93 7.27 9.00
N PRO A 3 -7.61 8.58 8.95
CA PRO A 3 -8.56 9.65 8.65
C PRO A 3 -9.10 9.60 7.20
N ASP A 4 -8.49 8.80 6.33
CA ASP A 4 -8.77 8.67 4.90
C ASP A 4 -9.71 7.50 4.54
N HIS A 5 -10.48 7.02 5.51
CA HIS A 5 -11.46 5.93 5.34
C HIS A 5 -12.87 6.43 4.95
N GLU A 6 -12.95 7.56 4.25
CA GLU A 6 -14.18 8.08 3.67
C GLU A 6 -14.20 7.81 2.17
N TRP A 7 -15.29 7.23 1.65
CA TRP A 7 -15.42 6.95 0.22
C TRP A 7 -16.88 6.92 -0.23
N GLN A 8 -17.09 7.27 -1.49
CA GLN A 8 -18.39 7.20 -2.14
C GLN A 8 -18.66 5.78 -2.67
N THR A 9 -19.87 5.28 -2.46
CA THR A 9 -20.34 4.01 -3.04
C THR A 9 -21.87 3.96 -3.06
N ALA A 10 -22.44 3.14 -3.94
CA ALA A 10 -23.88 2.94 -4.01
C ALA A 10 -24.42 2.18 -2.78
N VAL A 11 -25.65 2.49 -2.37
CA VAL A 11 -26.28 1.84 -1.21
C VAL A 11 -26.43 0.33 -1.43
N ASP A 12 -26.75 -0.10 -2.65
CA ASP A 12 -26.91 -1.53 -2.98
C ASP A 12 -25.57 -2.29 -2.90
N HIS A 13 -24.46 -1.65 -3.24
CA HIS A 13 -23.11 -2.20 -3.06
C HIS A 13 -22.79 -2.46 -1.59
N ARG A 14 -23.32 -1.64 -0.67
CA ARG A 14 -23.16 -1.86 0.78
C ARG A 14 -24.08 -2.96 1.29
N THR A 15 -25.35 -2.93 0.90
CA THR A 15 -26.39 -3.76 1.53
C THR A 15 -26.55 -5.13 0.87
N ARG A 16 -26.43 -5.23 -0.45
CA ARG A 16 -26.64 -6.46 -1.23
C ARG A 16 -25.34 -7.17 -1.57
N VAL A 17 -24.32 -6.43 -2.00
CA VAL A 17 -23.01 -7.01 -2.36
C VAL A 17 -22.12 -7.22 -1.13
N GLY A 18 -22.29 -6.39 -0.08
CA GLY A 18 -21.48 -6.47 1.14
C GLY A 18 -20.11 -5.82 1.01
N SER A 19 -19.96 -4.79 0.17
CA SER A 19 -18.67 -4.09 0.01
C SER A 19 -18.24 -3.33 1.28
N GLY A 20 -17.05 -3.68 1.77
CA GLY A 20 -16.40 -3.05 2.92
C GLY A 20 -15.53 -1.84 2.53
N CYS A 21 -14.78 -1.31 3.50
CA CYS A 21 -13.86 -0.20 3.27
C CYS A 21 -12.73 -0.58 2.30
N PRO A 22 -12.56 0.15 1.17
CA PRO A 22 -11.53 -0.18 0.19
C PRO A 22 -10.12 0.00 0.75
N MET A 23 -9.92 0.90 1.71
CA MET A 23 -8.63 1.07 2.40
C MET A 23 -8.34 -0.09 3.34
N CYS A 24 -9.34 -0.55 4.12
CA CYS A 24 -9.21 -1.73 4.98
C CYS A 24 -8.97 -3.01 4.19
N SER A 25 -9.64 -3.18 3.04
CA SER A 25 -9.42 -4.32 2.16
C SER A 25 -8.14 -4.18 1.32
N GLY A 26 -7.43 -3.05 1.43
CA GLY A 26 -6.19 -2.77 0.70
C GLY A 26 -6.38 -2.72 -0.82
N VAL A 27 -7.57 -2.30 -1.26
CA VAL A 27 -7.90 -1.98 -2.65
C VAL A 27 -7.55 -0.52 -2.97
N ALA A 28 -7.63 0.37 -1.97
CA ALA A 28 -7.26 1.77 -2.08
C ALA A 28 -6.14 2.12 -1.08
N LEU A 29 -5.27 3.05 -1.49
CA LEU A 29 -4.19 3.55 -0.65
C LEU A 29 -4.75 4.30 0.56
N SER A 30 -4.10 4.11 1.70
CA SER A 30 -4.30 4.85 2.93
C SER A 30 -2.95 5.12 3.59
N VAL A 31 -2.91 6.16 4.41
CA VAL A 31 -1.79 6.47 5.31
C VAL A 31 -1.41 5.29 6.22
N THR A 32 -2.29 4.30 6.37
CA THR A 32 -2.06 3.11 7.20
C THR A 32 -1.71 1.84 6.45
N ASN A 33 -1.75 1.83 5.10
CA ASN A 33 -1.57 0.60 4.31
C ASN A 33 -0.57 0.72 3.15
N SER A 34 0.13 1.85 3.06
CA SER A 34 1.27 2.00 2.14
C SER A 34 2.43 1.11 2.57
N LEU A 35 3.34 0.82 1.63
CA LEU A 35 4.56 0.05 1.91
C LEU A 35 5.38 0.72 3.01
N ALA A 36 5.52 2.05 2.95
CA ALA A 36 6.17 2.84 4.00
C ALA A 36 5.55 2.67 5.39
N ALA A 37 4.21 2.61 5.47
CA ALA A 37 3.49 2.54 6.74
C ALA A 37 3.51 1.14 7.38
N VAL A 38 3.66 0.09 6.57
CA VAL A 38 3.54 -1.30 7.04
C VAL A 38 4.89 -1.99 7.16
N ASP A 39 5.84 -1.70 6.26
CA ASP A 39 7.16 -2.32 6.25
C ASP A 39 8.25 -1.28 5.97
N GLU A 40 8.67 -0.59 7.04
CA GLU A 40 9.74 0.41 7.01
C GLU A 40 11.07 -0.15 6.46
N LEU A 41 11.34 -1.44 6.69
CA LEU A 41 12.58 -2.09 6.24
C LEU A 41 12.59 -2.29 4.73
N VAL A 42 11.46 -2.70 4.14
CA VAL A 42 11.36 -2.82 2.69
C VAL A 42 11.27 -1.44 2.05
N ALA A 43 10.60 -0.48 2.69
CA ALA A 43 10.58 0.90 2.23
C ALA A 43 11.98 1.54 2.22
N SER A 44 12.85 1.23 3.19
CA SER A 44 14.24 1.73 3.20
C SER A 44 15.11 1.12 2.10
N GLN A 45 14.65 0.03 1.48
CA GLN A 45 15.32 -0.62 0.35
C GLN A 45 14.83 -0.08 -1.00
N TRP A 46 13.98 0.95 -1.03
CA TRP A 46 13.46 1.50 -2.29
C TRP A 46 14.57 2.08 -3.16
N HIS A 47 14.63 1.66 -4.43
CA HIS A 47 15.64 2.20 -5.34
C HIS A 47 15.30 3.66 -5.71
N PRO A 48 16.24 4.62 -5.57
CA PRO A 48 15.94 6.05 -5.70
C PRO A 48 15.56 6.51 -7.11
N THR A 49 16.07 5.86 -8.16
CA THR A 49 15.84 6.28 -9.56
C THR A 49 15.08 5.27 -10.42
N ASN A 50 14.94 4.02 -9.99
CA ASN A 50 14.40 2.94 -10.85
C ASN A 50 12.89 2.75 -10.71
N ASN A 51 12.25 3.56 -9.86
CA ASN A 51 10.80 3.54 -9.65
C ASN A 51 10.11 4.80 -10.22
N GLY A 52 10.84 5.63 -10.97
CA GLY A 52 10.32 6.89 -11.51
C GLY A 52 9.87 7.83 -10.39
N GLU A 53 8.61 8.29 -10.46
CA GLU A 53 8.01 9.16 -9.45
C GLU A 53 7.37 8.39 -8.28
N LEU A 54 7.34 7.05 -8.34
CA LEU A 54 6.74 6.25 -7.28
C LEU A 54 7.62 6.28 -6.03
N THR A 55 6.96 6.52 -4.90
CA THR A 55 7.56 6.43 -3.56
C THR A 55 6.92 5.26 -2.80
N PRO A 56 7.59 4.71 -1.77
CA PRO A 56 7.00 3.69 -0.90
C PRO A 56 5.67 4.10 -0.24
N GLU A 57 5.40 5.40 -0.11
CA GLU A 57 4.13 5.92 0.41
C GLU A 57 2.98 5.81 -0.59
N MET A 58 3.29 5.77 -1.89
CA MET A 58 2.31 5.73 -2.99
C MET A 58 1.94 4.31 -3.42
N VAL A 59 2.54 3.29 -2.81
CA VAL A 59 2.36 1.89 -3.21
C VAL A 59 1.74 1.09 -2.07
N LEU A 60 0.69 0.35 -2.38
CA LEU A 60 0.10 -0.63 -1.47
C LEU A 60 1.06 -1.79 -1.24
N VAL A 61 1.20 -2.23 0.01
CA VAL A 61 2.01 -3.43 0.37
C VAL A 61 1.65 -4.65 -0.47
N ARG A 62 0.37 -4.78 -0.81
CA ARG A 62 -0.21 -5.91 -1.55
C ARG A 62 -0.40 -5.63 -3.04
N SER A 63 0.23 -4.58 -3.56
CA SER A 63 0.16 -4.22 -4.96
C SER A 63 0.86 -5.26 -5.83
N HIS A 64 0.36 -5.47 -7.04
CA HIS A 64 1.07 -6.19 -8.10
C HIS A 64 1.96 -5.26 -8.96
N ALA A 65 2.09 -3.99 -8.57
CA ALA A 65 2.96 -3.05 -9.25
C ALA A 65 4.43 -3.51 -9.16
N GLU A 66 5.07 -3.65 -10.31
CA GLU A 66 6.49 -3.96 -10.39
C GLU A 66 7.28 -2.78 -9.84
N SER A 67 8.06 -3.02 -8.79
CA SER A 67 8.88 -2.03 -8.11
C SER A 67 10.25 -2.62 -7.78
N VAL A 68 11.28 -1.81 -7.95
CA VAL A 68 12.68 -2.21 -7.74
C VAL A 68 13.09 -1.84 -6.32
N VAL A 69 13.44 -2.85 -5.53
CA VAL A 69 14.05 -2.70 -4.20
C VAL A 69 15.48 -3.24 -4.21
N GLU A 70 16.40 -2.54 -3.57
CA GLU A 70 17.74 -3.02 -3.30
C GLU A 70 17.72 -4.01 -2.14
N VAL A 71 17.83 -5.30 -2.46
CA VAL A 71 17.95 -6.34 -1.43
C VAL A 71 19.34 -6.24 -0.78
N PHE A 72 19.42 -5.55 0.35
CA PHE A 72 20.56 -5.70 1.25
C PHE A 72 20.50 -7.11 1.83
N ARG A 73 21.27 -8.03 1.24
CA ARG A 73 21.46 -9.38 1.80
C ARG A 73 21.91 -9.20 3.25
N ARG A 74 21.03 -9.54 4.19
CA ARG A 74 21.44 -9.73 5.58
C ARG A 74 22.48 -10.84 5.59
N SER A 75 23.74 -10.48 5.76
CA SER A 75 24.77 -11.43 6.18
C SER A 75 24.25 -12.04 7.48
N ARG A 76 23.78 -13.29 7.41
CA ARG A 76 23.49 -14.06 8.61
C ARG A 76 24.82 -14.21 9.36
N PRO A 77 24.89 -13.99 10.68
CA PRO A 77 26.08 -14.29 11.45
C PRO A 77 26.44 -15.78 11.36
#